data_AF-A0A6P0L432-F1
#
_entry.id   AF-A0A6P0L432-F1
#
_cell.length_a   1.000
_cell.length_b   1.000
_cell.length_c   1.000
_cell.angle_alpha   90.00
_cell.angle_beta   90.00
_cell.angle_gamma   90.00
#
_symmetry.space_group_name_H-M   'P 1'
#
loop_
_entity.id
_entity.type
_entity.pdbx_description
1 polymer ?
#
loop_
_entity_poly.entity_id
_entity_poly.type
_entity_poly.pdbx_seq_one_letter_code
_entity_poly.pdbx_strand_id
1 'polypeptide(L)'
;MSIEILDDLFDFANLDKSVESSCQLAVQDPKSLYLFMQRYTHFNGYAGSLVARLASSVGLSRNLFNSSSNPVIDEADRGLEIAAKILAATIDEHSDKGAKSVPHRTLAQATLKSIGDYAGLTVDKRNHFSILPDWMHEILDDTVKKYEGIPGNAVALIRAIGFHAASEVLADR
;
A
#
# COMPACT_ATOMS: atom_id res chain seq x y z
N MET A 1 -14.61 -9.93 2.22
CA MET A 1 -15.28 -8.76 1.63
C MET A 1 -15.42 -9.06 0.16
N SER A 2 -16.64 -9.09 -0.39
CA SER A 2 -16.85 -9.35 -1.83
C SER A 2 -16.80 -8.03 -2.61
N ILE A 3 -16.44 -8.10 -3.90
CA ILE A 3 -16.47 -6.96 -4.83
C ILE A 3 -17.88 -6.35 -4.89
N GLU A 4 -18.92 -7.19 -4.82
CA GLU A 4 -20.32 -6.77 -4.81
C GLU A 4 -20.64 -5.76 -3.69
N ILE A 5 -20.11 -5.97 -2.47
CA ILE A 5 -20.32 -5.04 -1.35
C ILE A 5 -19.65 -3.70 -1.64
N LEU A 6 -18.49 -3.70 -2.30
CA LEU A 6 -17.80 -2.47 -2.65
C LEU A 6 -18.56 -1.72 -3.76
N ASP A 7 -19.10 -2.44 -4.75
CA ASP A 7 -19.86 -1.85 -5.86
C ASP A 7 -21.14 -1.14 -5.36
N ASP A 8 -21.76 -1.65 -4.30
CA ASP A 8 -22.92 -1.00 -3.66
C ASP A 8 -22.54 0.27 -2.86
N LEU A 9 -21.28 0.40 -2.44
CA LEU A 9 -20.81 1.50 -1.59
C LEU A 9 -20.12 2.63 -2.37
N PHE A 10 -19.62 2.35 -3.57
CA PHE A 10 -18.80 3.30 -4.33
C PHE A 10 -19.22 3.38 -5.80
N ASP A 11 -19.25 4.60 -6.33
CA ASP A 11 -19.41 4.84 -7.77
C ASP A 11 -18.07 4.64 -8.49
N PHE A 12 -17.71 3.38 -8.73
CA PHE A 12 -16.46 3.03 -9.41
C PHE A 12 -16.38 3.60 -10.82
N ALA A 13 -17.49 3.68 -11.55
CA ALA A 13 -17.49 4.26 -12.89
C ALA A 13 -17.01 5.72 -12.87
N ASN A 14 -17.43 6.50 -11.88
CA ASN A 14 -16.96 7.88 -11.73
C ASN A 14 -15.52 7.97 -11.19
N LEU A 15 -15.13 7.07 -10.28
CA LEU A 15 -13.75 7.01 -9.78
C LEU A 15 -12.76 6.66 -10.90
N ASP A 16 -13.05 5.63 -11.69
CA ASP A 16 -12.22 5.19 -12.82
C ASP A 16 -12.09 6.29 -13.86
N LYS A 17 -13.19 6.95 -14.20
CA LYS A 17 -13.17 8.10 -15.11
C LYS A 17 -12.31 9.25 -14.58
N SER A 18 -12.31 9.48 -13.27
CA SER A 18 -11.50 10.53 -12.63
C SER A 18 -10.00 10.19 -12.68
N VAL A 19 -9.65 8.92 -12.42
CA VAL A 19 -8.28 8.41 -12.55
C VAL A 19 -7.82 8.48 -14.01
N GLU A 20 -8.63 7.98 -14.95
CA GLU A 20 -8.34 8.00 -16.38
C GLU A 20 -8.10 9.43 -16.89
N SER A 21 -9.00 10.36 -16.54
CA SER A 21 -8.86 11.77 -16.91
C SER A 21 -7.56 12.37 -16.37
N SER A 22 -7.19 12.04 -15.13
CA SER A 22 -5.95 12.50 -14.51
C SER A 22 -4.72 11.96 -15.23
N CYS A 23 -4.73 10.67 -15.59
CA CYS A 23 -3.67 10.04 -16.38
C CYS A 23 -3.56 10.68 -17.78
N GLN A 24 -4.68 10.87 -18.47
CA GLN A 24 -4.74 11.48 -19.80
C GLN A 24 -4.19 12.91 -19.79
N LEU A 25 -4.51 13.70 -18.77
CA LEU A 25 -3.97 15.05 -18.60
C LEU A 25 -2.46 15.03 -18.29
N ALA A 26 -2.02 14.11 -17.42
CA ALA A 26 -0.62 14.00 -17.04
C ALA A 26 0.29 13.67 -18.24
N VAL A 27 -0.13 12.78 -19.14
CA VAL A 27 0.71 12.36 -20.28
C VAL A 27 0.83 13.42 -21.39
N GLN A 28 0.02 14.49 -21.37
CA GLN A 28 0.12 15.56 -22.38
C GLN A 28 1.36 16.43 -22.22
N ASP A 29 1.96 16.46 -21.02
CA ASP A 29 3.09 17.32 -20.70
C ASP A 29 4.12 16.57 -19.83
N PRO A 30 5.40 16.49 -20.24
CA PRO A 30 6.43 15.75 -19.50
C PRO A 30 6.57 16.17 -18.03
N LYS A 31 6.39 17.46 -17.73
CA LYS A 31 6.44 17.96 -16.34
C LYS A 31 5.23 17.48 -15.54
N SER A 32 4.04 17.50 -16.13
CA SER A 32 2.80 17.00 -15.52
C SER A 32 2.86 15.49 -15.29
N LEU A 33 3.41 14.73 -16.24
CA LEU A 33 3.71 13.30 -16.07
C LEU A 33 4.68 13.07 -14.91
N TYR A 34 5.75 13.87 -14.81
CA TYR A 34 6.69 13.79 -13.70
C TYR A 34 5.99 14.03 -12.36
N LEU A 35 5.16 15.08 -12.25
CA LEU A 35 4.44 15.39 -11.01
C LEU A 35 3.46 14.27 -10.63
N PHE A 36 2.68 13.77 -11.59
CA PHE A 36 1.77 12.66 -11.37
C PHE A 36 2.51 11.43 -10.83
N MET A 37 3.58 11.01 -11.53
CA MET A 37 4.37 9.84 -11.13
C MET A 37 5.13 10.08 -9.82
N GLN A 38 5.58 11.30 -9.54
CA GLN A 38 6.23 11.62 -8.26
C GLN A 38 5.25 11.39 -7.10
N ARG A 39 4.00 11.86 -7.23
CA ARG A 39 2.99 11.71 -6.18
C ARG A 39 2.56 10.25 -6.02
N TYR A 40 2.32 9.56 -7.13
CA TYR A 40 2.00 8.13 -7.14
C TYR A 40 3.11 7.27 -6.52
N THR A 41 4.37 7.49 -6.90
CA THR A 41 5.51 6.75 -6.36
C THR A 41 5.82 7.11 -4.91
N HIS A 42 5.44 8.30 -4.44
CA HIS A 42 5.56 8.66 -3.02
C HIS A 42 4.51 7.92 -2.19
N PHE A 43 3.24 7.93 -2.63
CA PHE A 43 2.15 7.21 -1.95
C PHE A 43 2.45 5.71 -1.82
N ASN A 44 2.78 5.05 -2.93
CA ASN A 44 3.09 3.61 -2.94
C ASN A 44 4.40 3.27 -2.24
N GLY A 45 5.26 4.26 -1.95
CA GLY A 45 6.50 4.03 -1.21
C GLY A 45 6.31 3.48 0.20
N TYR A 46 5.11 3.61 0.78
CA TYR A 46 4.79 3.12 2.12
C TYR A 46 4.20 1.72 2.14
N ALA A 47 3.64 1.23 1.02
CA ALA A 47 2.81 0.01 0.97
C ALA A 47 3.47 -1.17 1.69
N GLY A 48 4.67 -1.57 1.26
CA GLY A 48 5.35 -2.71 1.88
C GLY A 48 5.67 -2.51 3.37
N SER A 49 6.03 -1.30 3.80
CA SER A 49 6.29 -1.03 5.23
C SER A 49 5.02 -1.11 6.07
N LEU A 50 3.88 -0.70 5.51
CA LEU A 50 2.57 -0.76 6.18
C LEU A 50 2.09 -2.21 6.34
N VAL A 51 2.25 -3.05 5.31
CA VAL A 51 1.89 -4.47 5.42
C VAL A 51 2.82 -5.21 6.38
N ALA A 52 4.12 -4.91 6.38
CA ALA A 52 5.06 -5.46 7.37
C ALA A 52 4.72 -5.04 8.80
N ARG A 53 4.31 -3.78 9.01
CA ARG A 53 3.82 -3.30 10.32
C ARG A 53 2.57 -4.05 10.75
N LEU A 54 1.59 -4.25 9.86
CA LEU A 54 0.39 -5.03 10.15
C LEU A 54 0.73 -6.47 10.56
N ALA A 55 1.65 -7.13 9.84
CA ALA A 55 2.14 -8.45 10.20
C ALA A 55 2.72 -8.48 11.62
N SER A 56 3.53 -7.47 11.98
CA SER A 56 4.06 -7.32 13.34
C SER A 56 2.93 -7.17 14.37
N SER A 57 1.94 -6.31 14.13
CA SER A 57 0.80 -6.09 15.04
C SER A 57 -0.01 -7.38 15.26
N VAL A 58 -0.21 -8.19 14.22
CA VAL A 58 -0.84 -9.50 14.31
C VAL A 58 0.00 -10.49 15.12
N GLY A 59 1.31 -10.58 14.84
CA GLY A 59 2.22 -11.48 15.54
C GLY A 59 2.33 -11.18 17.04
N LEU A 60 2.29 -9.89 17.42
CA LEU A 60 2.28 -9.44 18.82
C LEU A 60 0.93 -9.68 19.53
N SER A 61 -0.09 -10.13 18.82
CA SER A 61 -1.45 -10.33 19.33
C SER A 61 -1.81 -11.80 19.55
N ARG A 62 -0.81 -12.62 19.89
CA ARG A 62 -0.88 -14.09 20.01
C ARG A 62 -2.17 -14.64 20.63
N ASN A 63 -2.60 -14.09 21.77
CA ASN A 63 -3.76 -14.58 22.52
C ASN A 63 -5.10 -14.43 21.76
N LEU A 64 -5.18 -13.53 20.78
CA LEU A 64 -6.39 -13.32 19.96
C LEU A 64 -6.55 -14.36 18.86
N PHE A 65 -5.48 -15.10 18.53
CA PHE A 65 -5.45 -16.03 17.40
C PHE A 65 -5.31 -17.50 17.83
N ASN A 66 -5.53 -17.79 19.11
CA ASN A 66 -5.47 -19.15 19.61
C ASN A 66 -6.49 -20.07 18.93
N SER A 67 -6.07 -21.28 18.56
CA SER A 67 -6.95 -22.30 18.01
C SER A 67 -7.88 -22.87 19.07
N SER A 68 -9.17 -22.91 18.81
CA SER A 68 -10.13 -23.61 19.68
C SER A 68 -10.02 -25.14 19.60
N SER A 69 -9.32 -25.67 18.60
CA SER A 69 -9.09 -27.11 18.45
C SER A 69 -7.96 -27.66 19.32
N ASN A 70 -7.08 -26.80 19.87
CA ASN A 70 -6.02 -27.23 20.78
C ASN A 70 -6.42 -26.89 22.23
N PRO A 71 -6.63 -27.90 23.11
CA PRO A 71 -7.01 -27.65 24.49
C PRO A 71 -5.87 -27.06 25.34
N VAL A 72 -4.60 -27.21 24.91
CA VAL A 72 -3.44 -26.67 25.64
C VAL A 72 -3.16 -25.26 25.17
N ILE A 73 -3.40 -24.26 26.03
CA ILE A 73 -3.32 -22.83 25.70
C ILE A 73 -1.94 -22.45 25.13
N ASP A 74 -0.86 -22.94 25.74
CA ASP A 74 0.52 -22.63 25.31
C ASP A 74 0.86 -23.20 23.93
N GLU A 75 0.10 -24.20 23.45
CA GLU A 75 0.26 -24.83 22.14
C GLU A 75 -0.80 -24.34 21.13
N ALA A 76 -1.75 -23.49 21.55
CA ALA A 76 -2.86 -23.04 20.73
C ALA A 76 -2.52 -21.80 19.87
N ASP A 77 -1.41 -21.12 20.15
CA ASP A 77 -1.01 -19.87 19.49
C ASP A 77 -0.75 -20.04 17.98
N ARG A 78 -1.44 -19.22 17.19
CA ARG A 78 -1.26 -19.13 15.73
C ARG A 78 -0.91 -17.73 15.25
N GLY A 79 -0.65 -16.79 16.16
CA GLY A 79 -0.40 -15.39 15.83
C GLY A 79 0.75 -15.23 14.85
N LEU A 80 1.87 -15.92 15.10
CA LEU A 80 3.02 -15.88 14.19
C LEU A 80 2.80 -16.63 12.88
N GLU A 81 2.03 -17.73 12.89
CA GLU A 81 1.64 -18.46 11.66
C GLU A 81 0.83 -17.54 10.72
N ILE A 82 -0.10 -16.76 11.27
CA ILE A 82 -0.91 -15.80 10.51
C ILE A 82 -0.06 -14.60 10.07
N ALA A 83 0.73 -14.04 10.98
CA ALA A 83 1.63 -12.92 10.68
C ALA A 83 2.60 -13.25 9.54
N ALA A 84 3.15 -14.47 9.51
CA ALA A 84 4.03 -14.93 8.45
C ALA A 84 3.36 -14.90 7.07
N LYS A 85 2.05 -15.21 6.98
CA LYS A 85 1.30 -15.15 5.72
C LYS A 85 1.11 -13.70 5.24
N ILE A 86 0.84 -12.77 6.16
CA ILE A 86 0.75 -11.34 5.84
C ILE A 86 2.11 -10.80 5.38
N LEU A 87 3.18 -11.14 6.09
CA LEU A 87 4.53 -10.73 5.73
C LEU A 87 4.97 -11.31 4.38
N ALA A 88 4.58 -12.55 4.07
CA ALA A 88 4.86 -13.17 2.78
C ALA A 88 4.25 -12.37 1.61
N ALA A 89 3.05 -11.81 1.78
CA ALA A 89 2.44 -10.95 0.75
C ALA A 89 3.30 -9.72 0.45
N THR A 90 3.85 -9.06 1.50
CA THR A 90 4.79 -7.94 1.33
C THR A 90 6.06 -8.36 0.60
N ILE A 91 6.64 -9.50 0.97
CA ILE A 91 7.86 -10.02 0.36
C ILE A 91 7.60 -10.29 -1.11
N ASP A 92 6.49 -10.95 -1.43
CA ASP A 92 6.11 -11.28 -2.81
C ASP A 92 5.95 -10.01 -3.67
N GLU A 93 5.31 -8.95 -3.16
CA GLU A 93 5.18 -7.66 -3.84
C GLU A 93 6.55 -7.00 -4.16
N HIS A 94 7.54 -7.22 -3.31
CA HIS A 94 8.87 -6.60 -3.44
C HIS A 94 9.92 -7.53 -4.05
N SER A 95 9.62 -8.83 -4.14
CA SER A 95 10.43 -9.81 -4.83
C SER A 95 9.95 -9.86 -6.28
N ASP A 96 10.59 -9.10 -7.16
CA ASP A 96 10.45 -9.36 -8.60
C ASP A 96 11.02 -10.77 -8.87
N LYS A 97 10.14 -11.78 -8.89
CA LYS A 97 10.48 -13.18 -9.19
C LYS A 97 11.02 -13.32 -10.63
N GLY A 98 10.93 -12.26 -11.45
CA GLY A 98 11.52 -12.10 -12.78
C GLY A 98 12.85 -11.32 -12.79
N ALA A 99 12.92 -10.24 -13.58
CA ALA A 99 14.16 -9.63 -14.06
C ALA A 99 15.09 -9.13 -12.93
N LYS A 100 16.07 -9.98 -12.54
CA LYS A 100 17.18 -9.65 -11.63
C LYS A 100 16.79 -9.24 -10.21
N SER A 101 15.57 -9.54 -9.75
CA SER A 101 15.11 -9.28 -8.37
C SER A 101 15.27 -7.82 -7.92
N VAL A 102 14.85 -6.87 -8.77
CA VAL A 102 14.85 -5.45 -8.42
C VAL A 102 13.59 -5.15 -7.61
N PRO A 103 13.69 -4.57 -6.38
CA PRO A 103 12.51 -4.23 -5.61
C PRO A 103 11.63 -3.21 -6.33
N HIS A 104 10.30 -3.35 -6.20
CA HIS A 104 9.32 -2.44 -6.81
C HIS A 104 9.65 -0.97 -6.55
N ARG A 105 10.12 -0.63 -5.33
CA ARG A 105 10.57 0.72 -4.97
C ARG A 105 11.74 1.23 -5.81
N THR A 106 12.72 0.38 -6.10
CA THR A 106 13.90 0.74 -6.90
C THR A 106 13.49 1.02 -8.34
N LEU A 107 12.59 0.18 -8.90
CA LEU A 107 12.05 0.40 -10.23
C LEU A 107 11.26 1.71 -10.30
N ALA A 108 10.39 1.98 -9.31
CA ALA A 108 9.66 3.24 -9.22
C ALA A 108 10.57 4.48 -9.20
N GLN A 109 11.68 4.43 -8.45
CA GLN A 109 12.67 5.51 -8.38
C GLN A 109 13.43 5.68 -9.71
N ALA A 110 13.83 4.58 -10.35
CA ALA A 110 14.47 4.61 -11.66
C ALA A 110 13.53 5.18 -12.73
N THR A 111 12.27 4.75 -12.75
CA THR A 111 11.23 5.27 -13.65
C THR A 111 11.03 6.78 -13.43
N LEU A 112 10.87 7.21 -12.18
CA LEU A 112 10.70 8.63 -11.87
C LEU A 112 11.91 9.46 -12.29
N LYS A 113 13.13 8.95 -12.09
CA LYS A 113 14.36 9.61 -12.57
C LYS A 113 14.32 9.78 -14.09
N SER A 114 14.01 8.72 -14.83
CA SER A 114 13.95 8.75 -16.29
C SER A 114 12.90 9.73 -16.81
N ILE A 115 11.72 9.80 -16.19
CA ILE A 115 10.69 10.78 -16.55
C ILE A 115 11.19 12.21 -16.28
N GLY A 116 11.89 12.43 -15.17
CA GLY A 116 12.48 13.73 -14.86
C GLY A 116 13.54 14.15 -15.87
N ASP A 117 14.36 13.19 -16.33
CA ASP A 117 15.37 13.41 -17.37
C ASP A 117 14.71 13.75 -18.71
N TYR A 118 13.68 12.99 -19.10
CA TYR A 118 12.87 13.26 -20.29
C TYR A 118 12.20 14.64 -20.26
N ALA A 119 11.70 15.06 -19.10
CA ALA A 119 11.08 16.37 -18.91
C ALA A 119 12.09 17.54 -18.83
N GLY A 120 13.40 17.28 -18.92
CA GLY A 120 14.43 18.32 -18.81
C GLY A 120 14.46 19.02 -17.45
N LEU A 121 14.00 18.35 -16.38
CA LEU A 121 13.93 18.94 -15.04
C LEU A 121 15.30 18.90 -14.36
N THR A 122 15.74 20.04 -13.86
CA THR A 122 16.95 20.14 -13.01
C THR A 122 16.74 19.45 -11.66
N VAL A 123 17.85 19.12 -10.99
CA VAL A 123 17.81 18.55 -9.63
C VAL A 123 17.03 19.44 -8.67
N ASP A 124 17.25 20.76 -8.70
CA ASP A 124 16.55 21.71 -7.83
C ASP A 124 15.04 21.70 -8.06
N LYS A 125 14.59 21.64 -9.32
CA LYS A 125 13.15 21.54 -9.63
C LYS A 125 12.54 20.25 -9.11
N ARG A 126 13.24 19.12 -9.26
CA ARG A 126 12.80 17.82 -8.73
C ARG A 126 12.69 17.83 -7.21
N ASN A 127 13.70 18.39 -6.53
CA ASN A 127 13.70 18.55 -5.08
C ASN A 127 12.57 19.49 -4.62
N HIS A 128 12.30 20.56 -5.35
CA HIS A 128 11.16 21.43 -5.06
C HIS A 128 9.83 20.69 -5.19
N PHE A 129 9.64 19.88 -6.25
CA PHE A 129 8.45 19.05 -6.40
C PHE A 129 8.34 17.93 -5.35
N SER A 130 9.44 17.54 -4.71
CA SER A 130 9.43 16.54 -3.63
C SER A 130 8.75 17.05 -2.35
N ILE A 131 8.61 18.38 -2.21
CA ILE A 131 7.81 18.99 -1.15
C ILE A 131 6.35 18.65 -1.43
N LEU A 132 5.72 17.92 -0.51
CA LEU A 132 4.34 17.49 -0.65
C LEU A 132 3.40 18.60 -0.19
N PRO A 133 2.23 18.74 -0.81
CA PRO A 133 1.16 19.59 -0.30
C PRO A 133 0.51 18.96 0.93
N ASP A 134 -0.10 19.78 1.79
CA ASP A 134 -0.74 19.34 3.04
C ASP A 134 -1.79 18.25 2.84
N TRP A 135 -2.62 18.36 1.80
CA TRP A 135 -3.63 17.34 1.48
C TRP A 135 -3.03 15.96 1.23
N MET A 136 -1.78 15.89 0.74
CA MET A 136 -1.12 14.61 0.51
C MET A 136 -0.60 14.04 1.83
N HIS A 137 -0.11 14.88 2.73
CA HIS A 137 0.24 14.46 4.09
C HIS A 137 -0.98 13.88 4.82
N GLU A 138 -2.15 14.52 4.70
CA GLU A 138 -3.38 14.02 5.30
C GLU A 138 -3.77 12.62 4.79
N ILE A 139 -3.69 12.40 3.47
CA ILE A 139 -3.96 11.09 2.86
C ILE A 139 -2.97 10.02 3.36
N LEU A 140 -1.68 10.37 3.42
CA LEU A 140 -0.64 9.45 3.89
C LEU A 140 -0.86 9.08 5.36
N ASP A 141 -1.09 10.06 6.22
CA ASP A 141 -1.31 9.85 7.65
C ASP A 141 -2.56 8.99 7.91
N ASP A 142 -3.65 9.26 7.19
CA ASP A 142 -4.88 8.46 7.29
C ASP A 142 -4.65 7.01 6.80
N THR A 143 -3.92 6.83 5.70
CA THR A 143 -3.56 5.50 5.18
C THR A 143 -2.70 4.72 6.17
N VAL A 144 -1.67 5.36 6.74
CA VAL A 144 -0.79 4.76 7.76
C VAL A 144 -1.59 4.32 8.98
N LYS A 145 -2.51 5.17 9.47
CA LYS A 145 -3.37 4.85 10.61
C LYS A 145 -4.28 3.65 10.36
N LYS A 146 -4.83 3.51 9.15
CA LYS A 146 -5.68 2.38 8.79
C LYS A 146 -4.92 1.05 8.76
N TYR A 147 -3.64 1.07 8.40
CA TYR A 147 -2.76 -0.11 8.39
C TYR A 147 -2.16 -0.47 9.74
N GLU A 148 -2.18 0.44 10.72
CA GLU A 148 -1.42 0.29 11.97
C GLU A 148 -1.72 -1.02 12.71
N GLY A 149 -3.00 -1.28 12.99
CA GLY A 149 -3.43 -2.36 13.88
C GLY A 149 -2.86 -2.20 15.30
N ILE A 150 -3.69 -2.24 16.34
CA ILE A 150 -3.19 -2.10 17.73
C ILE A 150 -2.99 -3.51 18.30
N PRO A 151 -1.77 -3.90 18.73
CA PRO A 151 -1.53 -5.20 19.34
C PRO A 151 -2.48 -5.48 20.52
N GLY A 152 -3.07 -6.68 20.54
CA GLY A 152 -4.03 -7.08 21.56
C GLY A 152 -5.44 -6.47 21.43
N ASN A 153 -5.69 -5.62 20.43
CA ASN A 153 -7.01 -5.05 20.16
C ASN A 153 -7.64 -5.66 18.90
N ALA A 154 -8.58 -6.58 19.10
CA ALA A 154 -9.22 -7.31 18.01
C ALA A 154 -9.91 -6.39 16.98
N VAL A 155 -10.61 -5.34 17.43
CA VAL A 155 -11.32 -4.42 16.54
C VAL A 155 -10.35 -3.64 15.65
N ALA A 156 -9.25 -3.14 16.23
CA ALA A 156 -8.23 -2.43 15.48
C ALA A 156 -7.55 -3.33 14.45
N LEU A 157 -7.24 -4.58 14.81
CA LEU A 157 -6.63 -5.55 13.90
C LEU A 157 -7.57 -5.96 12.77
N ILE A 158 -8.85 -6.22 13.06
CA ILE A 158 -9.86 -6.55 12.04
C ILE A 158 -9.99 -5.41 11.03
N ARG A 159 -10.01 -4.15 11.50
CA ARG A 159 -10.05 -2.99 10.61
C ARG A 159 -8.81 -2.90 9.71
N ALA A 160 -7.62 -3.11 10.27
CA ALA A 160 -6.39 -3.03 9.50
C ALA A 160 -6.25 -4.17 8.48
N ILE A 161 -6.60 -5.40 8.87
CA ILE A 161 -6.67 -6.56 7.96
C ILE A 161 -7.71 -6.32 6.87
N GLY A 162 -8.89 -5.80 7.23
CA GLY A 162 -9.95 -5.49 6.29
C GLY A 162 -9.54 -4.40 5.30
N PHE A 163 -8.81 -3.37 5.75
CA PHE A 163 -8.29 -2.33 4.88
C PHE A 163 -7.26 -2.87 3.88
N HIS A 164 -6.32 -3.70 4.35
CA HIS A 164 -5.36 -4.38 3.47
C HIS A 164 -6.07 -5.30 2.46
N ALA A 165 -7.01 -6.13 2.90
CA ALA A 165 -7.75 -7.01 1.99
C ALA A 165 -8.56 -6.22 0.96
N ALA A 166 -9.14 -5.09 1.34
CA ALA A 166 -9.85 -4.22 0.42
C ALA A 166 -8.91 -3.60 -0.63
N SER A 167 -7.70 -3.19 -0.25
CA SER A 167 -6.74 -2.65 -1.21
C SER A 167 -6.27 -3.69 -2.22
N GLU A 168 -6.05 -4.94 -1.80
CA GLU A 168 -5.71 -6.04 -2.72
C GLU A 168 -6.84 -6.30 -3.72
N VAL A 169 -8.08 -6.44 -3.24
CA VAL A 169 -9.25 -6.66 -4.10
C VAL A 169 -9.44 -5.54 -5.12
N LEU A 170 -9.15 -4.29 -4.72
CA LEU A 170 -9.25 -3.14 -5.62
C LEU A 170 -8.07 -3.02 -6.59
N ALA A 171 -6.90 -3.54 -6.24
CA ALA A 171 -5.74 -3.55 -7.13
C ALA A 171 -5.86 -4.59 -8.26
N ASP A 172 -6.62 -5.67 -8.03
CA ASP A 172 -6.88 -6.74 -9.00
C ASP A 172 -8.01 -6.43 -10.00
N ARG A 173 -8.71 -5.30 -9.86
CA ARG A 173 -9.73 -4.85 -10.83
C ARG A 173 -9.11 -4.18 -12.04
#